data_AF-A0A2K2TVG1-F1
#
_entry.id   AF-A0A2K2TVG1-F1
#
_cell.length_a   1.000
_cell.length_b   1.000
_cell.length_c   1.000
_cell.angle_alpha   90.00
_cell.angle_beta   90.00
_cell.angle_gamma   90.00
#
_symmetry.space_group_name_H-M   'P 1'
#
loop_
_entity.id
_entity.type
_entity.pdbx_description
1 polymer ?
#
loop_
_entity_poly.entity_id
_entity_poly.type
_entity_poly.pdbx_seq_one_letter_code
_entity_poly.pdbx_strand_id
1 'polypeptide(L)'
;MVEESYYELLKNWCDGLLKYQLHLPGQKRFDGALLCPACTVIHGRCHDAVYPLLYMADVTGEDKYKEAALRLFDWGENMVCDDGSFYNDAQSEWNGITVFGVISIYDSLNKHGHLLDDGTKIRFEERMRRGAEWIYRVLTPDYVTNINYHATASAAMALAGNYFNIPEYLNRARELARSCVDHITEDGFLYGEGLPREEKTPRGCRPVDIGYNVEESAPALLTYARELNDNEVLDRVKKLLMSQLDFMMPDGAWDNSFGSRNFKWTYWGSRTSDGSQLAYGTWGKEEPVFAEAAYRNLELYRSCTHDGLLYGGPDYLTHGEEPCIHHTFCHAKALAAVLDSQIFETERVELPSEHAEPVKYYPTVDTYKLSFGGFLSTLTGYDFEYMKGGHASGGCVTLLWHKKAGPILASSMTSYSLKEVHNMQLSLKKAEHQPLTMRVEMEEDETVYSQFFDFRSQIQVEQKEEEICADVKAELVDIDHRSARHPVYCRLIYRWNEGGFSVEGRTEGDEGRKARLIIPVIGRHKDGYEMDGNRIGFKKEGCTVTVQTENETGKPEPVFFLAGGFEAWKLNVIPDEQGFFRVVIKAE
;
A
#
# COMPACT_ATOMS: atom_id res chain seq x y z
N MET A 1 -2.57 -26.92 -4.96
CA MET A 1 -3.35 -25.72 -5.31
C MET A 1 -2.74 -24.47 -4.70
N VAL A 2 -2.74 -24.25 -3.36
CA VAL A 2 -2.14 -23.03 -2.78
C VAL A 2 -0.64 -22.93 -3.06
N GLU A 3 0.14 -23.96 -2.70
CA GLU A 3 1.58 -24.04 -3.00
C GLU A 3 1.88 -23.79 -4.49
N GLU A 4 1.15 -24.47 -5.36
CA GLU A 4 1.27 -24.33 -6.82
C GLU A 4 0.99 -22.89 -7.29
N SER A 5 -0.01 -22.21 -6.72
CA SER A 5 -0.27 -20.79 -7.02
C SER A 5 0.90 -19.88 -6.65
N TYR A 6 1.51 -20.09 -5.47
CA TYR A 6 2.70 -19.33 -5.05
C TYR A 6 3.87 -19.59 -5.99
N TYR A 7 4.14 -20.87 -6.28
CA TYR A 7 5.23 -21.30 -7.13
C TYR A 7 5.11 -20.74 -8.55
N GLU A 8 3.94 -20.87 -9.18
CA GLU A 8 3.73 -20.39 -10.56
C GLU A 8 3.85 -18.86 -10.64
N LEU A 9 3.34 -18.13 -9.65
CA LEU A 9 3.48 -16.67 -9.62
C LEU A 9 4.94 -16.25 -9.42
N LEU A 10 5.65 -16.86 -8.48
CA LEU A 10 7.07 -16.58 -8.25
C LEU A 10 7.90 -16.89 -9.49
N LYS A 11 7.69 -18.05 -10.11
CA LYS A 11 8.37 -18.43 -11.35
C LYS A 11 8.12 -17.41 -12.46
N ASN A 12 6.86 -17.01 -12.66
CA ASN A 12 6.49 -16.00 -13.66
C ASN A 12 7.22 -14.67 -13.40
N TRP A 13 7.31 -14.23 -12.14
CA TRP A 13 8.04 -13.03 -11.75
C TRP A 13 9.55 -13.16 -11.97
N CYS A 14 10.17 -14.26 -11.56
CA CYS A 14 11.59 -14.50 -11.80
C CYS A 14 11.91 -14.51 -13.31
N ASP A 15 11.14 -15.25 -14.11
CA ASP A 15 11.29 -15.26 -15.58
C ASP A 15 11.09 -13.87 -16.19
N GLY A 16 10.14 -13.08 -15.66
CA GLY A 16 9.90 -11.69 -16.06
C GLY A 16 11.08 -10.77 -15.75
N LEU A 17 11.61 -10.83 -14.52
CA LEU A 17 12.78 -10.05 -14.08
C LEU A 17 14.02 -10.35 -14.95
N LEU A 18 14.24 -11.61 -15.35
CA LEU A 18 15.40 -11.97 -16.19
C LEU A 18 15.38 -11.29 -17.56
N LYS A 19 14.20 -10.96 -18.12
CA LYS A 19 14.09 -10.20 -19.38
C LYS A 19 14.71 -8.80 -19.27
N TYR A 20 14.78 -8.26 -18.05
CA TYR A 20 15.29 -6.92 -17.74
C TYR A 20 16.71 -6.95 -17.17
N GLN A 21 17.32 -8.14 -17.02
CA GLN A 21 18.70 -8.24 -16.59
C GLN A 21 19.65 -7.80 -17.70
N LEU A 22 20.54 -6.85 -17.39
CA LEU A 22 21.51 -6.35 -18.35
C LEU A 22 22.65 -7.35 -18.53
N HIS A 23 22.94 -7.72 -19.77
CA HIS A 23 24.08 -8.57 -20.16
C HIS A 23 25.14 -7.74 -20.88
N LEU A 24 26.04 -7.12 -20.11
CA LEU A 24 27.05 -6.18 -20.59
C LEU A 24 28.44 -6.53 -20.02
N PRO A 25 29.03 -7.69 -20.38
CA PRO A 25 30.30 -8.14 -19.81
C PRO A 25 31.40 -7.08 -19.87
N GLY A 26 32.11 -6.90 -18.77
CA GLY A 26 33.16 -5.88 -18.62
C GLY A 26 32.65 -4.49 -18.20
N GLN A 27 31.33 -4.24 -18.24
CA GLN A 27 30.74 -2.99 -17.75
C GLN A 27 30.21 -3.17 -16.33
N LYS A 28 31.10 -3.20 -15.33
CA LYS A 28 30.76 -3.47 -13.91
C LYS A 28 29.59 -2.65 -13.35
N ARG A 29 29.38 -1.42 -13.84
CA ARG A 29 28.28 -0.54 -13.39
C ARG A 29 26.89 -1.03 -13.80
N PHE A 30 26.80 -1.87 -14.83
CA PHE A 30 25.53 -2.27 -15.44
C PHE A 30 25.38 -3.79 -15.56
N ASP A 31 26.46 -4.53 -15.75
CA ASP A 31 26.40 -5.98 -15.96
C ASP A 31 25.76 -6.69 -14.76
N GLY A 32 24.66 -7.40 -14.99
CA GLY A 32 23.90 -8.13 -13.96
C GLY A 32 22.76 -7.34 -13.30
N ALA A 33 22.70 -6.02 -13.49
CA ALA A 33 21.64 -5.16 -12.97
C ALA A 33 20.27 -5.45 -13.60
N LEU A 34 19.18 -5.07 -12.92
CA LEU A 34 17.83 -5.07 -13.48
C LEU A 34 17.43 -3.65 -13.89
N LEU A 35 17.19 -3.43 -15.19
CA LEU A 35 16.76 -2.12 -15.71
C LEU A 35 15.24 -2.00 -15.67
N CYS A 36 14.71 -1.01 -14.96
CA CYS A 36 13.27 -0.80 -14.85
C CYS A 36 12.69 -0.18 -16.14
N PRO A 37 11.67 -0.79 -16.77
CA PRO A 37 11.04 -0.24 -17.97
C PRO A 37 10.35 1.09 -17.70
N ALA A 38 9.70 1.23 -16.55
CA ALA A 38 8.89 2.39 -16.25
C ALA A 38 9.67 3.55 -15.62
N CYS A 39 10.56 3.26 -14.67
CA CYS A 39 11.38 4.29 -14.02
C CYS A 39 12.62 4.65 -14.84
N THR A 40 12.99 3.85 -15.85
CA THR A 40 14.17 4.05 -16.72
C THR A 40 15.50 4.13 -15.96
N VAL A 41 15.55 3.55 -14.77
CA VAL A 41 16.72 3.48 -13.89
C VAL A 41 16.93 2.07 -13.39
N ILE A 42 18.10 1.81 -12.80
CA ILE A 42 18.36 0.60 -12.04
C ILE A 42 18.09 0.92 -10.57
N HIS A 43 17.18 0.17 -9.94
CA HIS A 43 16.91 0.33 -8.51
C HIS A 43 17.99 -0.34 -7.69
N GLY A 44 18.55 0.33 -6.68
CA GLY A 44 19.63 -0.24 -5.86
C GLY A 44 19.19 -1.48 -5.06
N ARG A 45 17.95 -1.47 -4.57
CA ARG A 45 17.32 -2.61 -3.86
C ARG A 45 17.08 -3.84 -4.75
N CYS A 46 17.33 -3.80 -6.06
CA CYS A 46 17.03 -4.94 -6.92
C CYS A 46 17.83 -6.22 -6.56
N HIS A 47 18.89 -6.12 -5.75
CA HIS A 47 19.60 -7.26 -5.17
C HIS A 47 18.73 -8.15 -4.26
N ASP A 48 17.56 -7.67 -3.79
CA ASP A 48 16.57 -8.51 -3.10
C ASP A 48 16.05 -9.65 -3.99
N ALA A 49 16.20 -9.57 -5.32
CA ALA A 49 15.86 -10.67 -6.21
C ALA A 49 16.86 -11.84 -6.16
N VAL A 50 18.02 -11.71 -5.49
CA VAL A 50 19.00 -12.80 -5.37
C VAL A 50 18.40 -14.01 -4.68
N TYR A 51 17.70 -13.81 -3.55
CA TYR A 51 17.07 -14.90 -2.81
C TYR A 51 16.01 -15.66 -3.63
N PRO A 52 14.97 -15.02 -4.21
CA PRO A 52 13.98 -15.72 -5.00
C PRO A 52 14.56 -16.39 -6.26
N LEU A 53 15.62 -15.82 -6.87
CA LEU A 53 16.30 -16.49 -7.99
C LEU A 53 17.06 -17.75 -7.53
N LEU A 54 17.68 -17.74 -6.35
CA LEU A 54 18.30 -18.94 -5.79
C LEU A 54 17.26 -19.99 -5.40
N TYR A 55 16.13 -19.58 -4.84
CA TYR A 55 14.99 -20.47 -4.62
C TYR A 55 14.58 -21.17 -5.93
N MET A 56 14.35 -20.38 -6.99
CA MET A 56 13.96 -20.93 -8.30
C MET A 56 15.02 -21.86 -8.88
N ALA A 57 16.31 -21.54 -8.72
CA ALA A 57 17.40 -22.43 -9.14
C ALA A 57 17.36 -23.77 -8.41
N ASP A 58 17.07 -23.76 -7.10
CA ASP A 58 17.05 -24.95 -6.25
C ASP A 58 15.93 -25.91 -6.66
N VAL A 59 14.70 -25.38 -6.78
CA VAL A 59 13.51 -26.21 -7.03
C VAL A 59 13.37 -26.64 -8.49
N THR A 60 13.93 -25.88 -9.45
CA THR A 60 13.85 -26.21 -10.88
C THR A 60 15.09 -26.93 -11.41
N GLY A 61 16.26 -26.72 -10.80
CA GLY A 61 17.55 -27.12 -11.34
C GLY A 61 17.97 -26.35 -12.60
N GLU A 62 17.28 -25.26 -12.98
CA GLU A 62 17.65 -24.45 -14.15
C GLU A 62 18.79 -23.47 -13.82
N ASP A 63 19.95 -23.65 -14.45
CA ASP A 63 21.16 -22.83 -14.23
C ASP A 63 20.94 -21.33 -14.47
N LYS A 64 20.00 -20.96 -15.35
CA LYS A 64 19.71 -19.54 -15.69
C LYS A 64 19.39 -18.69 -14.46
N TYR A 65 18.68 -19.24 -13.46
CA TYR A 65 18.32 -18.48 -12.26
C TYR A 65 19.53 -18.31 -11.33
N LYS A 66 20.34 -19.36 -11.17
CA LYS A 66 21.59 -19.30 -10.39
C LYS A 66 22.56 -18.31 -11.01
N GLU A 67 22.79 -18.38 -12.32
CA GLU A 67 23.66 -17.45 -13.04
C GLU A 67 23.17 -16.00 -12.89
N ALA A 68 21.86 -15.78 -13.04
CA ALA A 68 21.27 -14.46 -12.85
C ALA A 68 21.43 -13.94 -11.41
N ALA A 69 21.21 -14.79 -10.40
CA ALA A 69 21.38 -14.45 -8.99
C ALA A 69 22.83 -14.03 -8.69
N LEU A 70 23.82 -14.80 -9.18
CA LEU A 70 25.24 -14.49 -8.96
C LEU A 70 25.66 -13.20 -9.65
N ARG A 71 25.21 -12.96 -10.88
CA ARG A 71 25.49 -11.71 -11.60
C ARG A 71 24.86 -10.50 -10.92
N LEU A 72 23.65 -10.65 -10.41
CA LEU A 72 22.96 -9.60 -9.67
C LEU A 72 23.63 -9.32 -8.32
N PHE A 73 24.08 -10.36 -7.62
CA PHE A 73 24.88 -10.21 -6.40
C PHE A 73 26.20 -9.48 -6.68
N ASP A 74 26.90 -9.83 -7.75
CA ASP A 74 28.15 -9.15 -8.15
C ASP A 74 27.89 -7.69 -8.54
N TRP A 75 26.80 -7.41 -9.26
CA TRP A 75 26.38 -6.03 -9.55
C TRP A 75 26.06 -5.25 -8.27
N GLY A 76 25.45 -5.88 -7.26
CA GLY A 76 25.09 -5.24 -6.00
C GLY A 76 26.26 -4.59 -5.27
N GLU A 77 27.52 -4.98 -5.57
CA GLU A 77 28.72 -4.32 -5.05
C GLU A 77 28.79 -2.83 -5.41
N ASN A 78 28.14 -2.40 -6.50
CA ASN A 78 28.05 -0.98 -6.86
C ASN A 78 27.25 -0.14 -5.84
N MET A 79 26.42 -0.77 -5.00
CA MET A 79 25.62 -0.11 -3.97
C MET A 79 26.23 -0.21 -2.57
N VAL A 80 27.28 -1.01 -2.37
CA VAL A 80 27.90 -1.24 -1.06
C VAL A 80 28.86 -0.10 -0.72
N CYS A 81 28.65 0.53 0.43
CA CYS A 81 29.47 1.60 0.98
C CYS A 81 30.74 1.05 1.67
N ASP A 82 31.70 1.92 1.94
CA ASP A 82 32.91 1.57 2.70
C ASP A 82 32.59 1.19 4.16
N ASP A 83 31.60 1.86 4.76
CA ASP A 83 31.11 1.62 6.12
C ASP A 83 30.24 0.36 6.30
N GLY A 84 30.00 -0.37 5.21
CA GLY A 84 29.23 -1.62 5.17
C GLY A 84 27.74 -1.47 4.81
N SER A 85 27.20 -0.24 4.79
CA SER A 85 25.80 0.01 4.40
C SER A 85 25.57 -0.13 2.90
N PHE A 86 24.30 -0.21 2.48
CA PHE A 86 23.90 -0.27 1.08
C PHE A 86 23.06 0.95 0.72
N TYR A 87 23.41 1.66 -0.36
CA TYR A 87 22.54 2.73 -0.88
C TYR A 87 21.26 2.17 -1.52
N ASN A 88 20.14 2.86 -1.29
CA ASN A 88 18.85 2.50 -1.89
C ASN A 88 18.84 2.56 -3.40
N ASP A 89 19.51 3.57 -3.96
CA ASP A 89 19.70 3.79 -5.39
C ASP A 89 21.01 4.54 -5.61
N ALA A 90 21.57 4.49 -6.82
CA ALA A 90 22.84 5.15 -7.16
C ALA A 90 22.86 6.69 -6.94
N GLN A 91 21.68 7.31 -6.81
CA GLN A 91 21.50 8.76 -6.61
C GLN A 91 20.81 9.09 -5.27
N SER A 92 20.80 8.16 -4.32
CA SER A 92 20.15 8.32 -3.02
C SER A 92 21.15 8.08 -1.90
N GLU A 93 21.26 9.02 -0.96
CA GLU A 93 22.06 8.85 0.27
C GLU A 93 21.36 7.96 1.32
N TRP A 94 20.08 7.64 1.12
CA TRP A 94 19.34 6.74 2.01
C TRP A 94 19.93 5.33 1.96
N ASN A 95 20.39 4.82 3.11
CA ASN A 95 21.02 3.51 3.26
C ASN A 95 20.38 2.62 4.34
N GLY A 96 19.23 3.02 4.89
CA GLY A 96 18.46 2.21 5.85
C GLY A 96 18.00 0.87 5.27
N ILE A 97 17.94 0.74 3.94
CA ILE A 97 17.65 -0.51 3.22
C ILE A 97 18.66 -1.64 3.44
N THR A 98 19.80 -1.34 4.06
CA THR A 98 20.77 -2.35 4.51
C THR A 98 20.09 -3.48 5.29
N VAL A 99 19.02 -3.18 6.05
CA VAL A 99 18.22 -4.19 6.76
C VAL A 99 17.61 -5.24 5.82
N PHE A 100 17.09 -4.83 4.66
CA PHE A 100 16.46 -5.75 3.69
C PHE A 100 17.51 -6.64 3.03
N GLY A 101 18.64 -6.04 2.62
CA GLY A 101 19.74 -6.77 2.01
C GLY A 101 20.39 -7.79 2.95
N VAL A 102 20.56 -7.47 4.24
CA VAL A 102 21.07 -8.43 5.24
C VAL A 102 20.13 -9.62 5.39
N ILE A 103 18.82 -9.40 5.49
CA ILE A 103 17.81 -10.47 5.56
C ILE A 103 17.86 -11.32 4.28
N SER A 104 17.86 -10.70 3.11
CA SER A 104 17.88 -11.42 1.83
C SER A 104 19.15 -12.27 1.64
N ILE A 105 20.32 -11.78 2.08
CA ILE A 105 21.57 -12.54 2.04
C ILE A 105 21.54 -13.70 3.04
N TYR A 106 21.02 -13.47 4.26
CA TYR A 106 20.82 -14.54 5.23
C TYR A 106 19.94 -15.65 4.67
N ASP A 107 18.77 -15.32 4.12
CA ASP A 107 17.85 -16.33 3.55
C ASP A 107 18.50 -17.10 2.41
N SER A 108 19.25 -16.41 1.53
CA SER A 108 20.01 -17.03 0.45
C SER A 108 21.04 -18.04 0.96
N LEU A 109 21.81 -17.69 1.98
CA LEU A 109 22.84 -18.55 2.57
C LEU A 109 22.23 -19.73 3.34
N ASN A 110 21.24 -19.44 4.19
CA ASN A 110 20.67 -20.41 5.11
C ASN A 110 19.83 -21.48 4.38
N LYS A 111 19.08 -21.09 3.35
CA LYS A 111 18.12 -21.98 2.68
C LYS A 111 18.66 -22.57 1.38
N HIS A 112 19.43 -21.80 0.60
CA HIS A 112 19.92 -22.21 -0.72
C HIS A 112 21.45 -22.13 -0.87
N GLY A 113 22.17 -22.01 0.24
CA GLY A 113 23.63 -21.90 0.23
C GLY A 113 24.33 -23.12 -0.37
N HIS A 114 23.72 -24.31 -0.36
CA HIS A 114 24.29 -25.52 -0.99
C HIS A 114 24.48 -25.38 -2.50
N LEU A 115 23.80 -24.43 -3.16
CA LEU A 115 24.00 -24.14 -4.58
C LEU A 115 25.30 -23.36 -4.85
N LEU A 116 25.89 -22.74 -3.82
CA LEU A 116 27.04 -21.84 -3.93
C LEU A 116 28.35 -22.57 -3.65
N ASP A 117 29.40 -22.24 -4.40
CA ASP A 117 30.76 -22.66 -4.06
C ASP A 117 31.28 -21.93 -2.81
N ASP A 118 32.30 -22.48 -2.17
CA ASP A 118 32.84 -21.96 -0.91
C ASP A 118 33.34 -20.51 -1.03
N GLY A 119 33.93 -20.13 -2.17
CA GLY A 119 34.40 -18.76 -2.40
C GLY A 119 33.24 -17.78 -2.49
N THR A 120 32.16 -18.17 -3.18
CA THR A 120 30.94 -17.37 -3.27
C THR A 120 30.24 -17.23 -1.92
N LYS A 121 30.15 -18.32 -1.12
CA LYS A 121 29.61 -18.26 0.25
C LYS A 121 30.35 -17.26 1.11
N ILE A 122 31.68 -17.28 1.09
CA ILE A 122 32.51 -16.33 1.85
C ILE A 122 32.19 -14.87 1.45
N ARG A 123 31.98 -14.58 0.16
CA ARG A 123 31.60 -13.22 -0.28
C ARG A 123 30.22 -12.79 0.24
N PHE A 124 29.24 -13.70 0.22
CA PHE A 124 27.91 -13.45 0.77
C PHE A 124 27.98 -13.19 2.27
N GLU A 125 28.68 -14.04 3.02
CA GLU A 125 28.86 -13.90 4.47
C GLU A 125 29.57 -12.60 4.84
N GLU A 126 30.61 -12.22 4.09
CA GLU A 126 31.33 -10.97 4.36
C GLU A 126 30.45 -9.73 4.11
N ARG A 127 29.67 -9.73 3.02
CA ARG A 127 28.71 -8.63 2.77
C ARG A 127 27.63 -8.58 3.85
N MET A 128 27.10 -9.72 4.28
CA MET A 128 26.13 -9.80 5.38
C MET A 128 26.72 -9.28 6.69
N ARG A 129 27.95 -9.68 7.03
CA ARG A 129 28.65 -9.26 8.25
C ARG A 129 28.84 -7.76 8.32
N ARG A 130 29.33 -7.15 7.23
CA ARG A 130 29.53 -5.69 7.13
C ARG A 130 28.21 -4.92 7.25
N GLY A 131 27.16 -5.38 6.57
CA GLY A 131 25.83 -4.79 6.69
C GLY A 131 25.26 -4.90 8.10
N ALA A 132 25.39 -6.07 8.74
CA ALA A 132 24.95 -6.28 10.11
C ALA A 132 25.70 -5.40 11.13
N GLU A 133 27.01 -5.24 10.96
CA GLU A 133 27.81 -4.34 11.79
C GLU A 133 27.32 -2.89 11.67
N TRP A 134 27.01 -2.44 10.45
CA TRP A 134 26.43 -1.12 10.23
C TRP A 134 25.07 -0.95 10.93
N ILE A 135 24.16 -1.92 10.76
CA ILE A 135 22.84 -1.90 11.40
C ILE A 135 22.98 -1.78 12.92
N TYR A 136 23.84 -2.60 13.52
CA TYR A 136 24.08 -2.57 14.97
C TYR A 136 24.62 -1.20 15.44
N ARG A 137 25.51 -0.57 14.67
CA ARG A 137 26.08 0.73 15.03
C ARG A 137 25.09 1.88 14.86
N VAL A 138 24.23 1.84 13.85
CA VAL A 138 23.43 3.00 13.40
C VAL A 138 21.96 2.92 13.81
N LEU A 139 21.31 1.76 13.63
CA LEU A 139 19.88 1.61 13.89
C LEU A 139 19.63 1.26 15.36
N THR A 140 19.70 2.29 16.20
CA THR A 140 19.27 2.28 17.61
C THR A 140 17.80 2.70 17.72
N PRO A 141 17.12 2.49 18.87
CA PRO A 141 15.77 3.01 19.07
C PRO A 141 15.63 4.52 18.82
N ASP A 142 16.68 5.28 19.13
CA ASP A 142 16.73 6.74 18.96
C ASP A 142 17.00 7.20 17.52
N TYR A 143 17.39 6.28 16.62
CA TYR A 143 17.63 6.62 15.22
C TYR A 143 16.35 7.15 14.57
N VAL A 144 16.43 8.35 13.96
CA VAL A 144 15.26 9.06 13.42
C VAL A 144 14.93 8.50 12.03
N THR A 145 13.91 7.65 11.98
CA THR A 145 13.37 7.08 10.75
C THR A 145 11.94 6.59 10.98
N ASN A 146 11.27 6.08 9.95
CA ASN A 146 9.98 5.41 10.08
C ASN A 146 10.15 4.08 10.83
N ILE A 147 9.13 3.70 11.60
CA ILE A 147 9.20 2.54 12.50
C ILE A 147 9.45 1.20 11.79
N ASN A 148 9.07 1.07 10.52
CA ASN A 148 9.39 -0.13 9.73
C ASN A 148 10.89 -0.47 9.71
N TYR A 149 11.78 0.52 9.76
CA TYR A 149 13.21 0.24 9.78
C TYR A 149 13.67 -0.29 11.15
N HIS A 150 13.07 0.14 12.26
CA HIS A 150 13.32 -0.45 13.58
C HIS A 150 12.81 -1.89 13.65
N ALA A 151 11.59 -2.13 13.15
CA ALA A 151 11.01 -3.47 13.07
C ALA A 151 11.88 -4.40 12.22
N THR A 152 12.30 -3.95 11.04
CA THR A 152 13.15 -4.75 10.15
C THR A 152 14.57 -4.93 10.68
N ALA A 153 15.15 -3.92 11.32
CA ALA A 153 16.43 -4.05 12.00
C ALA A 153 16.38 -5.08 13.12
N SER A 154 15.24 -5.23 13.83
CA SER A 154 15.09 -6.27 14.85
C SER A 154 15.22 -7.68 14.25
N ALA A 155 14.60 -7.93 13.09
CA ALA A 155 14.72 -9.19 12.36
C ALA A 155 16.16 -9.40 11.86
N ALA A 156 16.74 -8.41 11.19
CA ALA A 156 18.11 -8.50 10.66
C ALA A 156 19.15 -8.81 11.75
N MET A 157 19.01 -8.19 12.93
CA MET A 157 19.87 -8.44 14.08
C MET A 157 19.66 -9.82 14.72
N ALA A 158 18.43 -10.31 14.78
CA ALA A 158 18.15 -11.67 15.27
C ALA A 158 18.80 -12.72 14.36
N LEU A 159 18.57 -12.62 13.05
CA LEU A 159 19.09 -13.56 12.05
C LEU A 159 20.63 -13.54 11.99
N ALA A 160 21.24 -12.34 11.87
CA ALA A 160 22.69 -12.21 11.83
C ALA A 160 23.35 -12.60 13.17
N GLY A 161 22.70 -12.28 14.30
CA GLY A 161 23.18 -12.63 15.63
C GLY A 161 23.24 -14.15 15.84
N ASN A 162 22.22 -14.89 15.39
CA ASN A 162 22.23 -16.34 15.44
C ASN A 162 23.22 -16.95 14.43
N TYR A 163 23.24 -16.46 13.19
CA TYR A 163 24.14 -16.98 12.15
C TYR A 163 25.62 -16.86 12.54
N PHE A 164 26.03 -15.69 13.05
CA PHE A 164 27.42 -15.42 13.43
C PHE A 164 27.73 -15.67 14.92
N ASN A 165 26.73 -16.07 15.72
CA ASN A 165 26.85 -16.23 17.17
C ASN A 165 27.34 -14.96 17.89
N ILE A 166 26.68 -13.81 17.63
CA ILE A 166 27.02 -12.49 18.20
C ILE A 166 25.91 -12.06 19.19
N PRO A 167 26.11 -12.21 20.52
CA PRO A 167 25.09 -11.90 21.53
C PRO A 167 24.64 -10.44 21.55
N GLU A 168 25.50 -9.50 21.19
CA GLU A 168 25.21 -8.07 21.13
C GLU A 168 24.12 -7.76 20.09
N TYR A 169 24.11 -8.47 18.96
CA TYR A 169 23.09 -8.32 17.93
C TYR A 169 21.75 -8.86 18.44
N LEU A 170 21.76 -10.01 19.13
CA LEU A 170 20.55 -10.56 19.76
C LEU A 170 19.95 -9.60 20.79
N ASN A 171 20.80 -8.89 21.56
CA ASN A 171 20.33 -7.88 22.51
C ASN A 171 19.71 -6.67 21.80
N ARG A 172 20.36 -6.17 20.73
CA ARG A 172 19.79 -5.08 19.92
C ARG A 172 18.46 -5.49 19.26
N ALA A 173 18.34 -6.73 18.80
CA ALA A 173 17.11 -7.26 18.24
C ALA A 173 15.95 -7.14 19.23
N ARG A 174 16.16 -7.60 20.48
CA ARG A 174 15.15 -7.50 21.56
C ARG A 174 14.78 -6.06 21.89
N GLU A 175 15.76 -5.17 21.97
CA GLU A 175 15.56 -3.75 22.24
C GLU A 175 14.65 -3.10 21.20
N LEU A 176 14.96 -3.31 19.92
CA LEU A 176 14.19 -2.74 18.79
C LEU A 176 12.78 -3.34 18.69
N ALA A 177 12.65 -4.66 18.83
CA ALA A 177 11.35 -5.32 18.76
C ALA A 177 10.40 -4.85 19.88
N ARG A 178 10.91 -4.74 21.12
CA ARG A 178 10.15 -4.19 22.26
C ARG A 178 9.71 -2.76 22.01
N SER A 179 10.64 -1.91 21.55
CA SER A 179 10.31 -0.54 21.17
C SER A 179 9.20 -0.48 20.12
N CYS A 180 9.22 -1.36 19.11
CA CYS A 180 8.16 -1.39 18.10
C CYS A 180 6.81 -1.85 18.68
N VAL A 181 6.76 -2.93 19.47
CA VAL A 181 5.47 -3.41 20.02
C VAL A 181 4.86 -2.42 21.02
N ASP A 182 5.67 -1.56 21.66
CA ASP A 182 5.17 -0.47 22.50
C ASP A 182 4.44 0.62 21.70
N HIS A 183 4.60 0.65 20.37
CA HIS A 183 3.86 1.53 19.46
C HIS A 183 2.58 0.89 18.91
N ILE A 184 2.20 -0.31 19.37
CA ILE A 184 0.91 -0.91 19.00
C ILE A 184 -0.20 -0.24 19.82
N THR A 185 -1.16 0.38 19.14
CA THR A 185 -2.33 1.03 19.74
C THR A 185 -3.40 0.02 20.12
N GLU A 186 -4.29 0.42 21.04
CA GLU A 186 -5.42 -0.41 21.47
C GLU A 186 -6.40 -0.73 20.33
N ASP A 187 -6.53 0.17 19.35
CA ASP A 187 -7.37 0.01 18.16
C ASP A 187 -6.65 -0.68 16.99
N GLY A 188 -5.48 -1.27 17.23
CA GLY A 188 -4.88 -2.25 16.32
C GLY A 188 -3.97 -1.69 15.22
N PHE A 189 -3.28 -0.57 15.47
CA PHE A 189 -2.28 -0.02 14.55
C PHE A 189 -0.88 -0.06 15.15
N LEU A 190 0.14 -0.10 14.29
CA LEU A 190 1.51 0.24 14.63
C LEU A 190 1.81 1.65 14.07
N TYR A 191 1.88 2.65 14.96
CA TYR A 191 2.20 4.01 14.54
C TYR A 191 3.72 4.24 14.46
N GLY A 192 4.11 5.31 13.78
CA GLY A 192 5.52 5.67 13.52
C GLY A 192 5.89 5.60 12.03
N GLU A 193 4.93 5.42 11.13
CA GLU A 193 5.11 5.50 9.67
C GLU A 193 5.15 6.95 9.16
N GLY A 194 5.85 7.81 9.90
CA GLY A 194 5.93 9.23 9.65
C GLY A 194 6.85 9.91 10.65
N LEU A 195 7.32 11.11 10.29
CA LEU A 195 8.21 11.90 11.15
C LEU A 195 7.55 13.24 11.47
N PRO A 196 7.59 13.68 12.74
CA PRO A 196 8.04 12.96 13.94
C PRO A 196 7.18 11.73 14.30
N ARG A 197 7.82 10.60 14.66
CA ARG A 197 7.12 9.33 14.98
C ARG A 197 6.09 9.46 16.11
N GLU A 198 6.46 10.23 17.13
CA GLU A 198 5.67 10.42 18.35
C GLU A 198 4.62 11.51 18.25
N GLU A 199 4.48 12.17 17.09
CA GLU A 199 3.53 13.25 16.96
C GLU A 199 2.09 12.74 17.16
N LYS A 200 1.29 13.59 17.79
CA LYS A 200 -0.15 13.44 17.92
C LYS A 200 -0.79 14.76 17.50
N THR A 201 -1.64 14.69 16.49
CA THR A 201 -2.26 15.87 15.87
C THR A 201 -3.41 16.42 16.72
N PRO A 202 -3.99 17.60 16.39
CA PRO A 202 -5.15 18.13 17.10
C PRO A 202 -6.37 17.20 17.16
N ARG A 203 -6.60 16.36 16.14
CA ARG A 203 -7.67 15.33 16.18
C ARG A 203 -7.26 14.06 16.92
N GLY A 204 -6.00 13.97 17.33
CA GLY A 204 -5.45 12.84 18.04
C GLY A 204 -4.86 11.75 17.14
N CYS A 205 -4.74 12.00 15.84
CA CYS A 205 -4.17 11.06 14.89
C CYS A 205 -2.67 10.85 15.12
N ARG A 206 -2.20 9.68 14.71
CA ARG A 206 -0.79 9.26 14.71
C ARG A 206 -0.33 8.91 13.29
N PRO A 207 0.98 8.95 12.99
CA PRO A 207 1.51 8.51 11.70
C PRO A 207 1.34 7.00 11.50
N VAL A 208 0.40 6.60 10.65
CA VAL A 208 0.05 5.20 10.38
C VAL A 208 -0.05 4.99 8.87
N ASP A 209 0.49 3.87 8.41
CA ASP A 209 0.29 3.36 7.06
C ASP A 209 0.01 1.84 7.16
N ILE A 210 -1.20 1.42 6.79
CA ILE A 210 -1.63 0.02 6.90
C ILE A 210 -0.78 -0.87 6.00
N GLY A 211 -0.45 -0.40 4.79
CA GLY A 211 0.41 -1.14 3.86
C GLY A 211 1.75 -1.49 4.49
N TYR A 212 2.47 -0.51 5.03
CA TYR A 212 3.76 -0.75 5.67
C TYR A 212 3.66 -1.52 6.99
N ASN A 213 2.54 -1.39 7.72
CA ASN A 213 2.29 -2.22 8.89
C ASN A 213 2.25 -3.71 8.51
N VAL A 214 1.42 -4.08 7.54
CA VAL A 214 1.17 -5.49 7.16
C VAL A 214 2.23 -6.08 6.23
N GLU A 215 2.93 -5.25 5.46
CA GLU A 215 3.86 -5.70 4.42
C GLU A 215 5.35 -5.54 4.76
N GLU A 216 5.68 -4.82 5.85
CA GLU A 216 7.07 -4.62 6.26
C GLU A 216 7.26 -4.84 7.77
N SER A 217 6.56 -4.06 8.59
CA SER A 217 6.80 -4.05 10.05
C SER A 217 6.36 -5.33 10.76
N ALA A 218 5.12 -5.77 10.54
CA ALA A 218 4.60 -6.99 11.15
C ALA A 218 5.32 -8.27 10.67
N PRO A 219 5.62 -8.48 9.37
CA PRO A 219 6.40 -9.65 8.95
C PRO A 219 7.82 -9.65 9.54
N ALA A 220 8.45 -8.49 9.68
CA ALA A 220 9.75 -8.38 10.35
C ALA A 220 9.67 -8.74 11.84
N LEU A 221 8.70 -8.21 12.58
CA LEU A 221 8.51 -8.55 14.00
C LEU A 221 8.16 -10.03 14.20
N LEU A 222 7.37 -10.61 13.29
CA LEU A 222 7.09 -12.05 13.27
C LEU A 222 8.37 -12.86 13.07
N THR A 223 9.22 -12.45 12.13
CA THR A 223 10.52 -13.08 11.86
C THR A 223 11.41 -13.02 13.10
N TYR A 224 11.57 -11.85 13.72
CA TYR A 224 12.28 -11.68 14.98
C TYR A 224 11.73 -12.63 16.07
N ALA A 225 10.41 -12.65 16.26
CA ALA A 225 9.78 -13.39 17.35
C ALA A 225 10.00 -14.89 17.22
N ARG A 226 9.91 -15.42 15.99
CA ARG A 226 10.20 -16.83 15.70
C ARG A 226 11.67 -17.16 15.87
N GLU A 227 12.56 -16.32 15.33
CA GLU A 227 14.01 -16.53 15.36
C GLU A 227 14.54 -16.60 16.81
N LEU A 228 13.99 -15.78 17.72
CA LEU A 228 14.39 -15.76 19.13
C LEU A 228 13.46 -16.50 20.08
N ASN A 229 12.40 -17.15 19.58
CA ASN A 229 11.35 -17.79 20.37
C ASN A 229 10.72 -16.83 21.41
N ASP A 230 10.47 -15.58 21.02
CA ASP A 230 9.85 -14.54 21.84
C ASP A 230 8.32 -14.58 21.72
N ASN A 231 7.69 -15.41 22.55
CA ASN A 231 6.23 -15.61 22.53
C ASN A 231 5.44 -14.34 22.88
N GLU A 232 6.00 -13.42 23.68
CA GLU A 232 5.32 -12.18 24.04
C GLU A 232 5.16 -11.27 22.81
N VAL A 233 6.25 -11.09 22.04
CA VAL A 233 6.19 -10.34 20.78
C VAL A 233 5.34 -11.08 19.75
N LEU A 234 5.44 -12.41 19.66
CA LEU A 234 4.62 -13.22 18.76
C LEU A 234 3.11 -12.99 18.99
N ASP A 235 2.67 -13.05 20.24
CA ASP A 235 1.26 -12.83 20.60
C ASP A 235 0.79 -11.41 20.30
N ARG A 236 1.65 -10.40 20.51
CA ARG A 236 1.35 -9.00 20.17
C ARG A 236 1.22 -8.81 18.66
N VAL A 237 2.12 -9.38 17.87
CA VAL A 237 2.08 -9.33 16.39
C VAL A 237 0.85 -10.07 15.86
N LYS A 238 0.52 -11.23 16.42
CA LYS A 238 -0.67 -12.00 16.06
C LYS A 238 -1.96 -11.19 16.26
N LYS A 239 -2.09 -10.50 17.40
CA LYS A 239 -3.22 -9.60 17.68
C LYS A 239 -3.26 -8.38 16.75
N LEU A 240 -2.11 -7.81 16.43
CA LEU A 240 -1.97 -6.73 15.46
C LEU A 240 -2.48 -7.17 14.08
N LEU A 241 -2.00 -8.30 13.57
CA LEU A 241 -2.39 -8.85 12.27
C LEU A 241 -3.89 -9.14 12.19
N MET A 242 -4.48 -9.71 13.24
CA MET A 242 -5.93 -9.94 13.30
C MET A 242 -6.72 -8.63 13.24
N SER A 243 -6.30 -7.61 13.98
CA SER A 243 -6.99 -6.31 13.98
C SER A 243 -6.89 -5.62 12.61
N GLN A 244 -5.78 -5.79 11.90
CA GLN A 244 -5.55 -5.17 10.61
C GLN A 244 -6.38 -5.78 9.47
N LEU A 245 -6.86 -7.02 9.62
CA LEU A 245 -7.75 -7.63 8.63
C LEU A 245 -9.09 -6.89 8.45
N ASP A 246 -9.47 -6.02 9.39
CA ASP A 246 -10.60 -5.10 9.21
C ASP A 246 -10.43 -4.18 7.98
N PHE A 247 -9.18 -3.97 7.54
CA PHE A 247 -8.82 -3.16 6.39
C PHE A 247 -8.57 -4.00 5.13
N MET A 248 -8.66 -5.33 5.18
CA MET A 248 -8.61 -6.15 3.96
C MET A 248 -10.01 -6.30 3.36
N MET A 249 -10.14 -5.97 2.08
CA MET A 249 -11.39 -6.15 1.32
C MET A 249 -11.60 -7.62 0.94
N PRO A 250 -12.85 -8.06 0.70
CA PRO A 250 -13.13 -9.46 0.37
C PRO A 250 -12.43 -9.99 -0.88
N ASP A 251 -11.95 -9.13 -1.77
CA ASP A 251 -11.16 -9.48 -2.97
C ASP A 251 -9.64 -9.54 -2.72
N GLY A 252 -9.18 -9.40 -1.47
CA GLY A 252 -7.77 -9.47 -1.08
C GLY A 252 -7.02 -8.15 -1.15
N ALA A 253 -7.70 -7.04 -1.43
CA ALA A 253 -7.10 -5.71 -1.44
C ALA A 253 -6.89 -5.14 -0.04
N TRP A 254 -5.86 -4.32 0.13
CA TRP A 254 -5.63 -3.57 1.37
C TRP A 254 -6.20 -2.16 1.25
N ASP A 255 -7.11 -1.79 2.14
CA ASP A 255 -7.60 -0.42 2.28
C ASP A 255 -6.56 0.45 2.99
N ASN A 256 -5.65 1.00 2.19
CA ASN A 256 -4.72 2.05 2.60
C ASN A 256 -5.10 3.36 1.92
N SER A 257 -6.41 3.67 1.81
CA SER A 257 -6.94 4.90 1.20
C SER A 257 -6.83 6.15 2.10
N PHE A 258 -6.33 5.96 3.33
CA PHE A 258 -6.06 6.96 4.36
C PHE A 258 -4.68 6.70 4.99
N GLY A 259 -4.17 7.63 5.81
CA GLY A 259 -2.88 7.46 6.50
C GLY A 259 -1.71 8.21 5.86
N SER A 260 -0.55 8.12 6.49
CA SER A 260 0.60 9.01 6.27
C SER A 260 1.37 8.76 4.96
N ARG A 261 1.33 7.54 4.39
CA ARG A 261 2.14 7.20 3.21
C ARG A 261 1.31 6.69 2.04
N ASN A 262 0.11 7.25 1.88
CA ASN A 262 -0.82 6.94 0.79
C ASN A 262 -0.22 6.98 -0.62
N PHE A 263 0.79 7.81 -0.85
CA PHE A 263 1.56 7.85 -2.10
C PHE A 263 2.23 6.51 -2.48
N LYS A 264 2.36 5.60 -1.51
CA LYS A 264 2.88 4.24 -1.70
C LYS A 264 1.80 3.25 -2.10
N TRP A 265 0.53 3.56 -1.87
CA TRP A 265 -0.57 2.63 -2.03
C TRP A 265 -0.71 2.12 -3.47
N THR A 266 -0.95 0.83 -3.56
CA THR A 266 -1.44 0.07 -4.71
C THR A 266 -2.67 -0.70 -4.22
N TYR A 267 -3.65 -1.01 -5.07
CA TYR A 267 -4.86 -1.68 -4.58
C TYR A 267 -4.56 -2.99 -3.82
N TRP A 268 -3.51 -3.69 -4.22
CA TRP A 268 -3.06 -4.92 -3.58
C TRP A 268 -2.17 -4.73 -2.35
N GLY A 269 -1.69 -3.53 -2.03
CA GLY A 269 -0.70 -3.29 -0.97
C GLY A 269 0.11 -2.01 -1.13
N SER A 270 1.44 -2.11 -1.04
CA SER A 270 2.39 -1.00 -1.11
C SER A 270 3.48 -1.22 -2.14
N ARG A 271 3.81 -0.17 -2.88
CA ARG A 271 4.69 -0.25 -4.06
C ARG A 271 6.18 -0.52 -3.77
N THR A 272 6.63 -0.41 -2.52
CA THR A 272 8.05 -0.58 -2.12
C THR A 272 8.20 -1.33 -0.80
N SER A 273 7.28 -2.24 -0.55
CA SER A 273 7.30 -3.19 0.56
C SER A 273 7.65 -4.59 0.06
N ASP A 274 7.96 -5.51 0.98
CA ASP A 274 8.13 -6.94 0.69
C ASP A 274 6.78 -7.68 0.50
N GLY A 275 5.65 -7.08 0.87
CA GLY A 275 4.30 -7.67 0.73
C GLY A 275 3.81 -8.39 1.99
N SER A 276 2.49 -8.57 2.11
CA SER A 276 1.87 -9.13 3.34
C SER A 276 1.98 -10.65 3.47
N GLN A 277 2.60 -11.30 2.48
CA GLN A 277 2.60 -12.75 2.31
C GLN A 277 3.35 -13.46 3.43
N LEU A 278 4.50 -12.94 3.88
CA LEU A 278 5.22 -13.54 5.01
C LEU A 278 4.43 -13.40 6.32
N ALA A 279 3.76 -12.26 6.51
CA ALA A 279 3.03 -11.95 7.74
C ALA A 279 1.80 -12.86 7.93
N TYR A 280 1.10 -13.20 6.84
CA TYR A 280 -0.16 -13.96 6.88
C TYR A 280 -0.07 -15.38 6.32
N GLY A 281 0.80 -15.62 5.33
CA GLY A 281 0.88 -16.89 4.61
C GLY A 281 1.61 -18.02 5.36
N THR A 282 2.24 -17.71 6.50
CA THR A 282 3.10 -18.68 7.24
C THR A 282 2.49 -19.18 8.55
N TRP A 283 1.16 -19.24 8.64
CA TRP A 283 0.42 -19.75 9.81
C TRP A 283 -0.35 -21.06 9.53
N GLY A 284 -0.77 -21.28 8.27
CA GLY A 284 -1.53 -22.47 7.88
C GLY A 284 -2.77 -22.69 8.73
N LYS A 285 -3.00 -23.93 9.18
CA LYS A 285 -4.14 -24.29 10.04
C LYS A 285 -4.11 -23.68 11.45
N GLU A 286 -3.00 -23.11 11.89
CA GLU A 286 -2.97 -22.41 13.18
C GLU A 286 -3.87 -21.18 13.14
N GLU A 287 -3.87 -20.45 12.02
CA GLU A 287 -4.70 -19.27 11.78
C GLU A 287 -5.27 -19.29 10.36
N PRO A 288 -6.35 -20.04 10.11
CA PRO A 288 -6.93 -20.18 8.77
C PRO A 288 -7.32 -18.85 8.11
N VAL A 289 -7.74 -17.86 8.91
CA VAL A 289 -8.10 -16.52 8.40
C VAL A 289 -6.90 -15.76 7.86
N PHE A 290 -5.70 -15.98 8.43
CA PHE A 290 -4.47 -15.39 7.91
C PHE A 290 -4.08 -16.05 6.58
N ALA A 291 -4.16 -17.37 6.50
CA ALA A 291 -3.88 -18.08 5.26
C ALA A 291 -4.89 -17.72 4.15
N GLU A 292 -6.17 -17.53 4.46
CA GLU A 292 -7.17 -17.03 3.52
C GLU A 292 -6.82 -15.61 3.04
N ALA A 293 -6.48 -14.70 3.96
CA ALA A 293 -6.10 -13.32 3.63
C ALA A 293 -4.89 -13.29 2.66
N ALA A 294 -3.84 -14.06 2.97
CA ALA A 294 -2.67 -14.20 2.11
C ALA A 294 -3.03 -14.75 0.73
N TYR A 295 -3.90 -15.76 0.68
CA TYR A 295 -4.33 -16.38 -0.57
C TYR A 295 -5.17 -15.43 -1.45
N ARG A 296 -6.13 -14.69 -0.88
CA ARG A 296 -6.91 -13.71 -1.66
C ARG A 296 -6.01 -12.58 -2.19
N ASN A 297 -5.07 -12.12 -1.38
CA ASN A 297 -4.09 -11.13 -1.81
C ASN A 297 -3.15 -11.66 -2.91
N LEU A 298 -2.75 -12.94 -2.86
CA LEU A 298 -1.98 -13.61 -3.91
C LEU A 298 -2.76 -13.65 -5.24
N GLU A 299 -4.06 -13.92 -5.20
CA GLU A 299 -4.92 -13.89 -6.39
C GLU A 299 -4.98 -12.49 -7.00
N LEU A 300 -4.97 -11.44 -6.16
CA LEU A 300 -4.91 -10.05 -6.60
C LEU A 300 -3.53 -9.68 -7.18
N TYR A 301 -2.43 -10.18 -6.61
CA TYR A 301 -1.10 -10.06 -7.23
C TYR A 301 -1.08 -10.70 -8.61
N ARG A 302 -1.69 -11.88 -8.77
CA ARG A 302 -1.77 -12.58 -10.06
C ARG A 302 -2.60 -11.78 -11.06
N SER A 303 -3.73 -11.19 -10.65
CA SER A 303 -4.56 -10.40 -11.56
C SER A 303 -3.90 -9.09 -11.99
N CYS A 304 -3.01 -8.54 -11.17
CA CYS A 304 -2.18 -7.37 -11.49
C CYS A 304 -0.82 -7.72 -12.11
N THR A 305 -0.57 -8.99 -12.43
CA THR A 305 0.68 -9.43 -13.07
C THR A 305 0.47 -9.62 -14.56
N HIS A 306 1.29 -8.92 -15.36
CA HIS A 306 1.30 -9.09 -16.81
C HIS A 306 2.74 -9.19 -17.32
N ASP A 307 2.96 -10.04 -18.32
CA ASP A 307 4.28 -10.29 -18.93
C ASP A 307 5.43 -10.63 -17.96
N GLY A 308 5.05 -11.13 -16.77
CA GLY A 308 5.96 -11.54 -15.71
C GLY A 308 6.33 -10.42 -14.72
N LEU A 309 5.66 -9.27 -14.73
CA LEU A 309 5.88 -8.19 -13.76
C LEU A 309 4.57 -7.81 -13.04
N LEU A 310 4.69 -7.45 -11.77
CA LEU A 310 3.60 -6.91 -10.95
C LEU A 310 3.40 -5.42 -11.22
N TYR A 311 2.20 -5.06 -11.70
CA TYR A 311 1.82 -3.68 -12.00
C TYR A 311 1.35 -2.94 -10.75
N GLY A 312 1.44 -1.61 -10.77
CA GLY A 312 1.09 -0.74 -9.64
C GLY A 312 -0.40 -0.67 -9.29
N GLY A 313 -1.26 -1.37 -10.04
CA GLY A 313 -2.68 -1.54 -9.72
C GLY A 313 -3.49 -2.12 -10.89
N PRO A 314 -4.80 -2.32 -10.70
CA PRO A 314 -5.62 -3.18 -11.56
C PRO A 314 -5.78 -2.73 -13.01
N ASP A 315 -5.79 -1.41 -13.26
CA ASP A 315 -6.03 -0.87 -14.61
C ASP A 315 -4.77 -0.31 -15.27
N TYR A 316 -3.59 -0.40 -14.64
CA TYR A 316 -2.33 0.12 -15.19
C TYR A 316 -2.08 -0.35 -16.64
N LEU A 317 -2.13 -1.68 -16.88
CA LEU A 317 -1.89 -2.23 -18.22
C LEU A 317 -2.93 -1.73 -19.24
N THR A 318 -4.21 -1.72 -18.85
CA THR A 318 -5.30 -1.25 -19.74
C THR A 318 -5.13 0.23 -20.06
N HIS A 319 -4.64 1.01 -19.09
CA HIS A 319 -4.30 2.40 -19.28
C HIS A 319 -3.00 2.62 -20.07
N GLY A 320 -2.18 1.59 -20.25
CA GLY A 320 -0.90 1.67 -20.96
C GLY A 320 0.26 2.22 -20.13
N GLU A 321 0.20 2.09 -18.80
CA GLU A 321 1.32 2.37 -17.91
C GLU A 321 2.25 1.15 -17.80
N GLU A 322 3.55 1.39 -17.76
CA GLU A 322 4.56 0.35 -17.58
C GLU A 322 4.73 -0.02 -16.08
N PRO A 323 5.05 -1.28 -15.74
CA PRO A 323 5.26 -1.70 -14.37
C PRO A 323 6.63 -1.26 -13.85
N CYS A 324 6.71 -0.81 -12.61
CA CYS A 324 7.99 -0.67 -11.93
C CYS A 324 8.45 -2.04 -11.41
N ILE A 325 9.64 -2.50 -11.82
CA ILE A 325 10.17 -3.80 -11.37
C ILE A 325 10.42 -3.87 -9.85
N HIS A 326 10.47 -2.72 -9.16
CA HIS A 326 10.59 -2.65 -7.70
C HIS A 326 9.47 -3.41 -7.01
N HIS A 327 8.24 -3.30 -7.50
CA HIS A 327 7.11 -4.06 -6.95
C HIS A 327 7.42 -5.57 -7.04
N THR A 328 7.92 -6.01 -8.19
CA THR A 328 8.11 -7.43 -8.47
C THR A 328 9.24 -8.04 -7.63
N PHE A 329 10.43 -7.42 -7.56
CA PHE A 329 11.54 -8.04 -6.83
C PHE A 329 11.34 -8.05 -5.31
N CYS A 330 10.73 -7.03 -4.71
CA CYS A 330 10.46 -7.03 -3.27
C CYS A 330 9.40 -8.07 -2.92
N HIS A 331 8.33 -8.19 -3.71
CA HIS A 331 7.27 -9.17 -3.44
C HIS A 331 7.71 -10.62 -3.73
N ALA A 332 8.58 -10.83 -4.72
CA ALA A 332 9.13 -12.15 -5.02
C ALA A 332 9.89 -12.74 -3.81
N LYS A 333 10.60 -11.91 -3.05
CA LYS A 333 11.27 -12.31 -1.81
C LYS A 333 10.29 -12.89 -0.79
N ALA A 334 9.15 -12.25 -0.57
CA ALA A 334 8.14 -12.77 0.37
C ALA A 334 7.47 -14.06 -0.13
N LEU A 335 7.22 -14.20 -1.44
CA LEU A 335 6.70 -15.46 -1.99
C LEU A 335 7.69 -16.61 -1.80
N ALA A 336 8.98 -16.39 -2.04
CA ALA A 336 10.02 -17.39 -1.77
C ALA A 336 10.07 -17.77 -0.28
N ALA A 337 9.96 -16.79 0.62
CA ALA A 337 9.93 -17.05 2.06
C ALA A 337 8.71 -17.88 2.50
N VAL A 338 7.52 -17.64 1.92
CA VAL A 338 6.34 -18.47 2.16
C VAL A 338 6.57 -19.89 1.63
N LEU A 339 7.12 -20.03 0.42
CA LEU A 339 7.38 -21.33 -0.17
C LEU A 339 8.36 -22.17 0.65
N ASP A 340 9.45 -21.56 1.13
CA ASP A 340 10.43 -22.23 2.01
C ASP A 340 9.88 -22.56 3.41
N SER A 341 8.80 -21.89 3.84
CA SER A 341 8.14 -22.25 5.10
C SER A 341 7.43 -23.61 5.02
N GLN A 342 7.05 -24.05 3.81
CA GLN A 342 6.30 -25.28 3.54
C GLN A 342 4.92 -25.35 4.24
N ILE A 343 4.37 -24.20 4.65
CA ILE A 343 3.08 -24.10 5.33
C ILE A 343 2.00 -23.70 4.31
N PHE A 344 1.27 -24.68 3.77
CA PHE A 344 0.21 -24.43 2.77
C PHE A 344 -1.15 -25.04 3.13
N GLU A 345 -1.20 -25.84 4.19
CA GLU A 345 -2.46 -26.42 4.64
C GLU A 345 -3.36 -25.33 5.21
N THR A 346 -4.48 -25.09 4.54
CA THR A 346 -5.48 -24.09 4.95
C THR A 346 -6.88 -24.55 4.56
N GLU A 347 -7.89 -23.85 5.05
CA GLU A 347 -9.29 -23.99 4.69
C GLU A 347 -9.87 -22.63 4.29
N ARG A 348 -10.92 -22.64 3.46
CA ARG A 348 -11.59 -21.41 3.05
C ARG A 348 -12.41 -20.89 4.23
N VAL A 349 -12.12 -19.66 4.65
CA VAL A 349 -12.88 -18.95 5.69
C VAL A 349 -13.29 -17.57 5.21
N GLU A 350 -14.23 -16.96 5.91
CA GLU A 350 -14.63 -15.58 5.65
C GLU A 350 -13.62 -14.61 6.28
N LEU A 351 -13.36 -13.49 5.61
CA LEU A 351 -12.58 -12.40 6.16
C LEU A 351 -13.44 -11.53 7.10
N PRO A 352 -12.85 -10.83 8.09
CA PRO A 352 -13.59 -9.93 8.97
C PRO A 352 -14.46 -8.90 8.26
N SER A 353 -14.03 -8.43 7.08
CA SER A 353 -14.78 -7.48 6.27
C SER A 353 -16.10 -8.03 5.70
N GLU A 354 -16.27 -9.35 5.61
CA GLU A 354 -17.49 -9.99 5.09
C GLU A 354 -18.63 -10.03 6.13
N HIS A 355 -18.31 -9.84 7.41
CA HIS A 355 -19.25 -9.75 8.52
C HIS A 355 -18.95 -8.53 9.41
N ALA A 356 -18.47 -7.45 8.78
CA ALA A 356 -18.11 -6.22 9.48
C ALA A 356 -19.29 -5.60 10.21
N GLU A 357 -19.02 -5.12 11.43
CA GLU A 357 -19.95 -4.29 12.19
C GLU A 357 -20.41 -3.08 11.37
N PRO A 358 -21.67 -2.62 11.52
CA PRO A 358 -22.19 -1.53 10.71
C PRO A 358 -21.37 -0.24 10.82
N VAL A 359 -20.89 0.09 12.01
CA VAL A 359 -20.03 1.26 12.26
C VAL A 359 -18.90 0.87 13.21
N LYS A 360 -17.66 1.08 12.79
CA LYS A 360 -16.47 0.96 13.63
C LYS A 360 -15.59 2.20 13.50
N TYR A 361 -15.24 2.81 14.61
CA TYR A 361 -14.43 4.03 14.67
C TYR A 361 -13.02 3.74 15.20
N TYR A 362 -12.01 4.26 14.51
CA TYR A 362 -10.59 4.11 14.80
C TYR A 362 -10.00 5.47 15.19
N PRO A 363 -9.89 5.78 16.50
CA PRO A 363 -9.44 7.09 16.96
C PRO A 363 -7.99 7.41 16.62
N THR A 364 -7.11 6.41 16.44
CA THR A 364 -5.69 6.63 16.10
C THR A 364 -5.52 7.27 14.72
N VAL A 365 -6.51 7.15 13.85
CA VAL A 365 -6.48 7.66 12.47
C VAL A 365 -7.74 8.46 12.11
N ASP A 366 -8.57 8.81 13.10
CA ASP A 366 -9.88 9.45 12.94
C ASP A 366 -10.67 8.93 11.71
N THR A 367 -10.84 7.61 11.65
CA THR A 367 -11.43 6.94 10.49
C THR A 367 -12.54 6.00 10.90
N TYR A 368 -13.63 5.99 10.13
CA TYR A 368 -14.77 5.11 10.30
C TYR A 368 -14.78 4.06 9.19
N LYS A 369 -14.93 2.80 9.58
CA LYS A 369 -15.31 1.70 8.68
C LYS A 369 -16.82 1.51 8.80
N LEU A 370 -17.49 1.47 7.66
CA LEU A 370 -18.96 1.42 7.58
C LEU A 370 -19.38 0.24 6.71
N SER A 371 -20.37 -0.52 7.16
CA SER A 371 -20.88 -1.71 6.49
C SER A 371 -22.41 -1.70 6.45
N PHE A 372 -23.02 -1.64 5.28
CA PHE A 372 -24.47 -1.72 5.13
C PHE A 372 -24.87 -2.14 3.71
N GLY A 373 -25.88 -3.00 3.57
CA GLY A 373 -26.48 -3.31 2.26
C GLY A 373 -25.50 -3.89 1.24
N GLY A 374 -24.42 -4.54 1.69
CA GLY A 374 -23.34 -5.05 0.85
C GLY A 374 -22.25 -4.04 0.47
N PHE A 375 -22.37 -2.79 0.92
CA PHE A 375 -21.31 -1.79 0.83
C PHE A 375 -20.35 -1.90 2.01
N LEU A 376 -19.06 -1.74 1.71
CA LEU A 376 -17.99 -1.49 2.67
C LEU A 376 -17.40 -0.12 2.36
N SER A 377 -17.31 0.76 3.34
CA SER A 377 -16.85 2.14 3.14
C SER A 377 -15.87 2.60 4.20
N THR A 378 -15.04 3.56 3.81
CA THR A 378 -14.07 4.22 4.67
C THR A 378 -14.31 5.72 4.62
N LEU A 379 -14.60 6.32 5.77
CA LEU A 379 -14.82 7.75 5.94
C LEU A 379 -13.74 8.30 6.89
N THR A 380 -12.96 9.30 6.48
CA THR A 380 -11.81 9.75 7.26
C THR A 380 -11.79 11.26 7.51
N GLY A 381 -11.38 11.64 8.72
CA GLY A 381 -10.95 12.98 9.08
C GLY A 381 -9.46 13.05 9.46
N TYR A 382 -8.65 12.06 9.05
CA TYR A 382 -7.22 11.99 9.33
C TYR A 382 -6.50 13.34 9.07
N ASP A 383 -5.65 13.78 10.00
CA ASP A 383 -5.01 15.11 9.97
C ASP A 383 -3.48 15.07 10.21
N PHE A 384 -2.84 13.90 10.13
CA PHE A 384 -1.38 13.82 10.16
C PHE A 384 -0.79 14.04 8.76
N GLU A 385 -0.29 15.24 8.52
CA GLU A 385 0.28 15.63 7.23
C GLU A 385 1.76 15.20 7.08
N TYR A 386 1.98 14.02 6.51
CA TYR A 386 3.35 13.59 6.14
C TYR A 386 3.92 14.36 4.94
N MET A 387 3.03 14.78 4.04
CA MET A 387 3.34 15.61 2.88
C MET A 387 2.07 16.31 2.38
N LYS A 388 2.25 17.50 1.81
CA LYS A 388 1.16 18.28 1.20
C LYS A 388 0.44 17.48 0.13
N GLY A 389 -0.88 17.40 0.25
CA GLY A 389 -1.74 16.62 -0.64
C GLY A 389 -1.50 15.11 -0.61
N GLY A 390 -0.83 14.59 0.43
CA GLY A 390 -0.46 13.17 0.55
C GLY A 390 -1.62 12.24 0.88
N HIS A 391 -2.71 12.77 1.44
CA HIS A 391 -3.93 12.04 1.80
C HIS A 391 -5.14 12.96 1.74
N ALA A 392 -6.33 12.36 1.82
CA ALA A 392 -7.59 13.08 2.03
C ALA A 392 -7.91 13.22 3.52
N SER A 393 -8.70 14.24 3.86
CA SER A 393 -9.29 14.49 5.17
C SER A 393 -10.73 15.00 4.99
N GLY A 394 -11.24 15.86 5.88
CA GLY A 394 -12.46 16.61 5.62
C GLY A 394 -13.75 15.81 5.69
N GLY A 395 -13.75 14.62 6.29
CA GLY A 395 -14.87 13.68 6.24
C GLY A 395 -15.13 13.18 4.81
N CYS A 396 -14.06 12.83 4.08
CA CYS A 396 -14.19 12.22 2.77
C CYS A 396 -14.43 10.72 2.87
N VAL A 397 -15.31 10.20 2.01
CA VAL A 397 -15.39 8.76 1.74
C VAL A 397 -14.23 8.39 0.82
N THR A 398 -13.18 7.78 1.39
CA THR A 398 -11.94 7.43 0.69
C THR A 398 -11.97 6.05 0.06
N LEU A 399 -12.89 5.19 0.49
CA LEU A 399 -13.17 3.92 -0.18
C LEU A 399 -14.68 3.67 -0.14
N LEU A 400 -15.25 3.29 -1.28
CA LEU A 400 -16.60 2.73 -1.40
C LEU A 400 -16.47 1.46 -2.24
N TRP A 401 -16.70 0.31 -1.61
CA TRP A 401 -16.62 -1.02 -2.22
C TRP A 401 -17.98 -1.71 -2.07
N HIS A 402 -18.37 -2.55 -3.03
CA HIS A 402 -19.61 -3.31 -2.94
C HIS A 402 -19.41 -4.77 -3.36
N LYS A 403 -20.06 -5.70 -2.65
CA LYS A 403 -19.90 -7.15 -2.84
C LYS A 403 -20.09 -7.69 -4.27
N LYS A 404 -20.87 -6.97 -5.09
CA LYS A 404 -21.07 -7.31 -6.51
C LYS A 404 -20.13 -6.56 -7.47
N ALA A 405 -19.68 -5.36 -7.08
CA ALA A 405 -19.02 -4.42 -7.99
C ALA A 405 -17.52 -4.28 -7.75
N GLY A 406 -17.02 -4.79 -6.63
CA GLY A 406 -15.69 -4.47 -6.15
C GLY A 406 -15.58 -2.98 -5.79
N PRO A 407 -14.43 -2.33 -6.06
CA PRO A 407 -14.24 -0.92 -5.77
C PRO A 407 -15.06 -0.03 -6.72
N ILE A 408 -15.79 0.92 -6.13
CA ILE A 408 -16.62 1.92 -6.81
C ILE A 408 -15.97 3.30 -6.71
N LEU A 409 -15.54 3.70 -5.52
CA LEU A 409 -14.74 4.90 -5.26
C LEU A 409 -13.48 4.49 -4.49
N ALA A 410 -12.34 5.08 -4.83
CA ALA A 410 -11.10 4.91 -4.09
C ALA A 410 -10.31 6.22 -4.13
N SER A 411 -9.74 6.62 -3.01
CA SER A 411 -8.95 7.84 -2.84
C SER A 411 -7.51 7.47 -2.50
N SER A 412 -6.59 8.35 -2.89
CA SER A 412 -5.22 8.30 -2.39
C SER A 412 -4.71 9.73 -2.15
N MET A 413 -3.52 10.05 -2.65
CA MET A 413 -3.02 11.42 -2.70
C MET A 413 -4.04 12.35 -3.36
N THR A 414 -4.34 13.46 -2.70
CA THR A 414 -5.21 14.53 -3.21
C THR A 414 -4.46 15.46 -4.16
N SER A 415 -3.12 15.40 -4.19
CA SER A 415 -2.29 16.01 -5.20
C SER A 415 -1.06 15.14 -5.47
N TYR A 416 -0.85 14.73 -6.73
CA TYR A 416 0.26 13.84 -7.06
C TYR A 416 1.59 14.60 -7.08
N SER A 417 2.55 14.12 -6.29
CA SER A 417 3.94 14.58 -6.35
C SER A 417 4.90 13.42 -6.11
N LEU A 418 6.06 13.47 -6.77
CA LEU A 418 7.10 12.45 -6.64
C LEU A 418 7.86 12.61 -5.31
N LYS A 419 7.28 12.10 -4.22
CA LYS A 419 7.96 12.04 -2.91
C LYS A 419 9.23 11.22 -2.97
N GLU A 420 9.21 10.13 -3.75
CA GLU A 420 10.36 9.27 -4.00
C GLU A 420 10.54 9.06 -5.50
N VAL A 421 11.38 9.90 -6.12
CA VAL A 421 11.53 10.02 -7.58
C VAL A 421 11.87 8.70 -8.27
N HIS A 422 12.66 7.83 -7.62
CA HIS A 422 13.03 6.52 -8.19
C HIS A 422 12.06 5.40 -7.85
N ASN A 423 11.03 5.64 -7.03
CA ASN A 423 10.06 4.61 -6.61
C ASN A 423 8.61 5.02 -6.91
N MET A 424 8.46 6.07 -7.71
CA MET A 424 7.21 6.62 -8.22
C MET A 424 7.39 6.89 -9.71
N GLN A 425 6.30 7.09 -10.44
CA GLN A 425 6.30 7.21 -11.90
C GLN A 425 5.54 8.46 -12.33
N LEU A 426 5.76 8.92 -13.54
CA LEU A 426 4.92 9.94 -14.15
C LEU A 426 4.13 9.28 -15.27
N SER A 427 2.81 9.45 -15.25
CA SER A 427 1.97 9.02 -16.37
C SER A 427 2.30 9.87 -17.60
N LEU A 428 2.42 9.19 -18.75
CA LEU A 428 2.55 9.88 -20.04
C LEU A 428 1.22 10.52 -20.48
N LYS A 429 0.09 10.10 -19.89
CA LYS A 429 -1.25 10.62 -20.16
C LYS A 429 -1.64 11.72 -19.15
N LYS A 430 -0.86 12.80 -19.15
CA LYS A 430 -0.98 13.92 -18.18
C LYS A 430 -2.39 14.47 -17.99
N ALA A 431 -3.20 14.54 -19.05
CA ALA A 431 -4.55 15.09 -18.99
C ALA A 431 -5.52 14.20 -18.20
N GLU A 432 -5.30 12.88 -18.21
CA GLU A 432 -6.14 11.89 -17.54
C GLU A 432 -5.68 11.64 -16.10
N HIS A 433 -4.41 11.92 -15.78
CA HIS A 433 -3.85 11.67 -14.46
C HIS A 433 -4.34 12.66 -13.38
N GLN A 434 -5.36 12.27 -12.61
CA GLN A 434 -6.04 13.13 -11.63
C GLN A 434 -6.43 12.35 -10.36
N PRO A 435 -6.44 12.98 -9.17
CA PRO A 435 -6.91 12.36 -7.93
C PRO A 435 -8.34 11.81 -8.06
N LEU A 436 -8.55 10.61 -7.51
CA LEU A 436 -9.83 9.90 -7.55
C LEU A 436 -10.73 10.16 -6.33
N THR A 437 -10.31 11.03 -5.41
CA THR A 437 -11.09 11.38 -4.22
C THR A 437 -12.39 12.09 -4.59
N MET A 438 -13.53 11.52 -4.16
CA MET A 438 -14.83 12.19 -4.22
C MET A 438 -14.81 13.43 -3.31
N ARG A 439 -15.20 14.59 -3.84
CA ARG A 439 -14.99 15.85 -3.13
C ARG A 439 -15.89 17.00 -3.57
N VAL A 440 -16.06 17.97 -2.70
CA VAL A 440 -16.53 19.31 -3.07
C VAL A 440 -15.30 20.16 -3.37
N GLU A 441 -15.28 20.77 -4.54
CA GLU A 441 -14.14 21.54 -5.02
C GLU A 441 -14.61 22.89 -5.59
N MET A 442 -13.83 23.93 -5.36
CA MET A 442 -13.96 25.25 -5.96
C MET A 442 -12.60 25.71 -6.46
N GLU A 443 -12.57 26.53 -7.51
CA GLU A 443 -11.36 27.17 -8.01
C GLU A 443 -11.52 28.70 -7.95
N GLU A 444 -10.58 29.39 -7.30
CA GLU A 444 -10.50 30.85 -7.21
C GLU A 444 -9.05 31.27 -7.49
N ASP A 445 -8.83 32.15 -8.48
CA ASP A 445 -7.50 32.63 -8.88
C ASP A 445 -6.46 31.49 -9.11
N GLU A 446 -6.83 30.47 -9.89
CA GLU A 446 -6.02 29.26 -10.18
C GLU A 446 -5.69 28.38 -8.95
N THR A 447 -6.25 28.71 -7.78
CA THR A 447 -6.08 27.94 -6.54
C THR A 447 -7.29 27.04 -6.31
N VAL A 448 -7.01 25.76 -6.07
CA VAL A 448 -8.04 24.76 -5.76
C VAL A 448 -8.31 24.74 -4.27
N TYR A 449 -9.59 24.92 -3.91
CA TYR A 449 -10.11 24.82 -2.56
C TYR A 449 -11.03 23.61 -2.47
N SER A 450 -10.86 22.77 -1.46
CA SER A 450 -11.69 21.58 -1.29
C SER A 450 -11.76 21.14 0.15
N GLN A 451 -12.88 20.51 0.51
CA GLN A 451 -13.09 20.01 1.87
C GLN A 451 -12.08 18.93 2.24
N PHE A 452 -11.54 18.19 1.27
CA PHE A 452 -10.58 17.11 1.53
C PHE A 452 -9.22 17.59 2.06
N PHE A 453 -8.97 18.91 2.08
CA PHE A 453 -7.81 19.55 2.68
C PHE A 453 -8.12 20.06 4.11
N ASP A 454 -9.37 19.98 4.58
CA ASP A 454 -9.76 20.54 5.89
C ASP A 454 -9.58 19.56 7.05
N PHE A 455 -8.49 19.75 7.78
CA PHE A 455 -8.18 19.02 9.01
C PHE A 455 -9.07 19.41 10.20
N ARG A 456 -9.90 20.44 10.06
CA ARG A 456 -10.76 20.95 11.15
C ARG A 456 -12.23 20.56 10.98
N SER A 457 -12.52 19.69 10.01
CA SER A 457 -13.88 19.20 9.73
C SER A 457 -14.54 18.53 10.94
N GLN A 458 -15.86 18.60 11.01
CA GLN A 458 -16.64 17.89 12.03
C GLN A 458 -17.33 16.70 11.37
N ILE A 459 -17.22 15.53 12.00
CA ILE A 459 -17.81 14.28 11.51
C ILE A 459 -18.68 13.72 12.64
N GLN A 460 -19.95 13.46 12.35
CA GLN A 460 -20.86 12.77 13.26
C GLN A 460 -21.49 11.59 12.53
N VAL A 461 -21.30 10.39 13.06
CA VAL A 461 -21.86 9.15 12.48
C VAL A 461 -22.92 8.60 13.41
N GLU A 462 -24.11 8.35 12.87
CA GLU A 462 -25.23 7.75 13.57
C GLU A 462 -25.68 6.48 12.84
N GLN A 463 -25.76 5.38 13.59
CA GLN A 463 -26.40 4.15 13.12
C GLN A 463 -27.86 4.14 13.57
N LYS A 464 -28.77 3.94 12.62
CA LYS A 464 -30.19 3.65 12.86
C LYS A 464 -30.50 2.24 12.35
N GLU A 465 -31.71 1.76 12.59
CA GLU A 465 -32.12 0.38 12.28
C GLU A 465 -31.99 0.05 10.78
N GLU A 466 -32.34 0.98 9.89
CA GLU A 466 -32.37 0.76 8.44
C GLU A 466 -31.40 1.68 7.66
N GLU A 467 -30.58 2.48 8.37
CA GLU A 467 -29.63 3.39 7.73
C GLU A 467 -28.42 3.69 8.62
N ILE A 468 -27.28 3.96 7.98
CA ILE A 468 -26.17 4.69 8.59
C ILE A 468 -26.16 6.09 7.99
N CYS A 469 -26.01 7.12 8.82
CA CYS A 469 -25.92 8.51 8.41
C CYS A 469 -24.63 9.13 8.94
N ALA A 470 -23.86 9.79 8.08
CA ALA A 470 -22.71 10.59 8.49
C ALA A 470 -22.92 12.06 8.08
N ASP A 471 -22.98 12.96 9.07
CA ASP A 471 -23.07 14.42 8.90
C ASP A 471 -21.67 15.02 9.02
N VAL A 472 -21.20 15.61 7.93
CA VAL A 472 -19.88 16.21 7.80
C VAL A 472 -20.03 17.71 7.56
N LYS A 473 -19.31 18.51 8.34
CA LYS A 473 -19.19 19.96 8.15
C LYS A 473 -17.73 20.32 7.95
N ALA A 474 -17.42 21.02 6.89
CA ALA A 474 -16.04 21.36 6.53
C ALA A 474 -15.96 22.72 5.82
N GLU A 475 -14.76 23.28 5.79
CA GLU A 475 -14.41 24.44 4.98
C GLU A 475 -13.72 23.99 3.68
N LEU A 476 -13.97 24.68 2.56
CA LEU A 476 -13.15 24.51 1.36
C LEU A 476 -11.87 25.33 1.55
N VAL A 477 -10.77 24.65 1.91
CA VAL A 477 -9.44 25.24 2.09
C VAL A 477 -8.50 24.79 0.99
N ASP A 478 -7.39 25.51 0.80
CA ASP A 478 -6.35 25.12 -0.17
C ASP A 478 -5.44 24.00 0.40
N ILE A 479 -4.46 23.57 -0.41
CA ILE A 479 -3.47 22.55 -0.03
C ILE A 479 -2.57 22.96 1.14
N ASP A 480 -2.52 24.24 1.49
CA ASP A 480 -1.83 24.78 2.67
C ASP A 480 -2.77 24.94 3.88
N HIS A 481 -3.99 24.40 3.80
CA HIS A 481 -5.06 24.50 4.78
C HIS A 481 -5.56 25.93 5.02
N ARG A 482 -5.42 26.82 4.03
CA ARG A 482 -5.84 28.22 4.13
C ARG A 482 -7.21 28.43 3.52
N SER A 483 -7.99 29.27 4.17
CA SER A 483 -9.27 29.76 3.68
C SER A 483 -9.13 30.53 2.37
N ALA A 484 -10.12 30.42 1.49
CA ALA A 484 -10.30 31.37 0.40
C ALA A 484 -10.53 32.79 0.94
N ARG A 485 -10.35 33.81 0.08
CA ARG A 485 -10.56 35.22 0.43
C ARG A 485 -11.94 35.46 1.06
N HIS A 486 -12.94 34.76 0.54
CA HIS A 486 -14.27 34.67 1.12
C HIS A 486 -14.52 33.19 1.47
N PRO A 487 -14.50 32.79 2.74
CA PRO A 487 -14.65 31.38 3.12
C PRO A 487 -15.91 30.74 2.54
N VAL A 488 -15.77 29.52 2.04
CA VAL A 488 -16.88 28.68 1.57
C VAL A 488 -16.92 27.43 2.44
N TYR A 489 -18.10 27.11 2.95
CA TYR A 489 -18.31 25.92 3.78
C TYR A 489 -19.16 24.92 3.02
N CYS A 490 -18.99 23.63 3.33
CA CYS A 490 -19.89 22.60 2.87
C CYS A 490 -20.39 21.75 4.04
N ARG A 491 -21.67 21.37 3.96
CA ARG A 491 -22.24 20.28 4.76
C ARG A 491 -22.54 19.12 3.83
N LEU A 492 -22.06 17.93 4.17
CA LEU A 492 -22.27 16.68 3.43
C LEU A 492 -22.99 15.69 4.35
N ILE A 493 -24.07 15.09 3.87
CA ILE A 493 -24.79 14.03 4.55
C ILE A 493 -24.67 12.78 3.70
N TYR A 494 -23.83 11.85 4.14
CA TYR A 494 -23.71 10.54 3.55
C TYR A 494 -24.72 9.58 4.18
N ARG A 495 -25.39 8.76 3.36
CA ARG A 495 -26.29 7.73 3.85
C ARG A 495 -26.03 6.40 3.17
N TRP A 496 -26.02 5.34 3.96
CA TRP A 496 -26.02 3.96 3.50
C TRP A 496 -27.31 3.30 3.96
N ASN A 497 -28.10 2.79 3.01
CA ASN A 497 -29.33 2.05 3.27
C ASN A 497 -29.58 1.03 2.14
N GLU A 498 -30.71 0.32 2.18
CA GLU A 498 -31.11 -0.64 1.13
C GLU A 498 -31.26 0.01 -0.26
N GLY A 499 -31.49 1.32 -0.30
CA GLY A 499 -31.51 2.12 -1.52
C GLY A 499 -30.14 2.45 -2.10
N GLY A 500 -29.04 2.10 -1.43
CA GLY A 500 -27.66 2.32 -1.87
C GLY A 500 -26.90 3.33 -1.02
N PHE A 501 -25.80 3.83 -1.59
CA PHE A 501 -25.02 4.92 -1.02
C PHE A 501 -25.54 6.25 -1.57
N SER A 502 -25.74 7.26 -0.74
CA SER A 502 -26.10 8.59 -1.21
C SER A 502 -25.30 9.68 -0.53
N VAL A 503 -25.07 10.76 -1.26
CA VAL A 503 -24.50 12.01 -0.74
C VAL A 503 -25.46 13.14 -1.06
N GLU A 504 -25.86 13.85 -0.02
CA GLU A 504 -26.60 15.10 -0.11
C GLU A 504 -25.70 16.20 0.45
N GLY A 505 -25.59 17.32 -0.25
CA GLY A 505 -24.72 18.39 0.20
C GLY A 505 -25.27 19.78 -0.03
N ARG A 506 -24.75 20.72 0.74
CA ARG A 506 -25.00 22.16 0.58
C ARG A 506 -23.72 22.95 0.76
N THR A 507 -23.45 23.87 -0.15
CA THR A 507 -22.39 24.86 -0.02
C THR A 507 -22.93 26.20 0.48
N GLU A 508 -22.22 26.83 1.42
CA GLU A 508 -22.57 28.13 1.99
C GLU A 508 -21.45 29.13 1.73
N GLY A 509 -21.81 30.35 1.33
CA GLY A 509 -20.86 31.41 0.97
C GLY A 509 -20.33 31.34 -0.45
N ASP A 510 -20.72 30.36 -1.28
CA ASP A 510 -20.20 30.18 -2.64
C ASP A 510 -20.56 31.35 -3.59
N GLU A 511 -21.69 32.05 -3.40
CA GLU A 511 -22.11 33.27 -4.15
C GLU A 511 -21.75 33.29 -5.67
N GLY A 512 -21.84 32.14 -6.35
CA GLY A 512 -21.53 32.01 -7.78
C GLY A 512 -20.08 31.66 -8.14
N ARG A 513 -19.26 31.23 -7.16
CA ARG A 513 -17.87 30.75 -7.34
C ARG A 513 -17.76 29.29 -7.78
N LYS A 514 -18.91 28.66 -8.06
CA LYS A 514 -19.04 27.40 -8.80
C LYS A 514 -18.41 26.22 -8.09
N ALA A 515 -18.57 26.14 -6.77
CA ALA A 515 -18.29 24.90 -6.06
C ALA A 515 -19.04 23.74 -6.73
N ARG A 516 -18.40 22.58 -6.84
CA ARG A 516 -18.94 21.40 -7.53
C ARG A 516 -18.65 20.13 -6.75
N LEU A 517 -19.54 19.16 -6.82
CA LEU A 517 -19.27 17.81 -6.34
C LEU A 517 -18.60 17.02 -7.48
N ILE A 518 -17.36 16.58 -7.25
CA ILE A 518 -16.59 15.70 -8.11
C ILE A 518 -16.75 14.26 -7.64
N ILE A 519 -17.14 13.35 -8.53
CA ILE A 519 -17.28 11.92 -8.22
C ILE A 519 -16.51 11.09 -9.27
N PRO A 520 -15.31 10.60 -8.94
CA PRO A 520 -14.56 9.69 -9.80
C PRO A 520 -15.03 8.24 -9.58
N VAL A 521 -15.91 7.74 -10.45
CA VAL A 521 -16.42 6.36 -10.37
C VAL A 521 -15.49 5.42 -11.12
N ILE A 522 -14.90 4.46 -10.40
CA ILE A 522 -13.97 3.48 -10.97
C ILE A 522 -14.67 2.69 -12.07
N GLY A 523 -14.05 2.62 -13.22
CA GLY A 523 -14.58 1.95 -14.40
C GLY A 523 -13.64 2.13 -15.59
N ARG A 524 -13.41 1.06 -16.33
CA ARG A 524 -12.46 1.08 -17.44
C ARG A 524 -12.97 1.95 -18.59
N HIS A 525 -12.07 2.70 -19.21
CA HIS A 525 -12.44 3.62 -20.28
C HIS A 525 -12.95 2.88 -21.52
N LYS A 526 -12.39 1.69 -21.79
CA LYS A 526 -12.80 0.84 -22.92
C LYS A 526 -14.24 0.33 -22.81
N ASP A 527 -14.76 0.21 -21.59
CA ASP A 527 -16.12 -0.30 -21.34
C ASP A 527 -17.17 0.82 -21.44
N GLY A 528 -16.73 2.08 -21.41
CA GLY A 528 -17.59 3.26 -21.56
C GLY A 528 -18.55 3.49 -20.40
N TYR A 529 -19.57 4.31 -20.66
CA TYR A 529 -20.71 4.53 -19.77
C TYR A 529 -21.99 4.72 -20.59
N GLU A 530 -23.12 4.44 -19.98
CA GLU A 530 -24.45 4.70 -20.54
C GLU A 530 -25.09 5.86 -19.78
N MET A 531 -25.66 6.84 -20.48
CA MET A 531 -26.26 8.02 -19.87
C MET A 531 -27.68 8.22 -20.37
N ASP A 532 -28.64 8.29 -19.45
CA ASP A 532 -30.05 8.57 -19.70
C ASP A 532 -30.52 9.70 -18.75
N GLY A 533 -30.57 10.92 -19.28
CA GLY A 533 -30.76 12.13 -18.46
C GLY A 533 -29.70 12.22 -17.37
N ASN A 534 -30.13 12.27 -16.11
CA ASN A 534 -29.27 12.35 -14.93
C ASN A 534 -28.93 10.98 -14.30
N ARG A 535 -29.16 9.88 -15.04
CA ARG A 535 -28.77 8.53 -14.66
C ARG A 535 -27.58 8.09 -15.52
N ILE A 536 -26.47 7.72 -14.88
CA ILE A 536 -25.27 7.24 -15.55
C ILE A 536 -24.95 5.82 -15.06
N GLY A 537 -24.80 4.88 -15.98
CA GLY A 537 -24.46 3.48 -15.70
C GLY A 537 -23.04 3.12 -16.14
N PHE A 538 -22.31 2.46 -15.26
CA PHE A 538 -20.97 1.93 -15.48
C PHE A 538 -21.01 0.41 -15.37
N LYS A 539 -20.67 -0.29 -16.46
CA LYS A 539 -20.65 -1.75 -16.46
C LYS A 539 -19.45 -2.27 -15.66
N LYS A 540 -19.72 -3.24 -14.78
CA LYS A 540 -18.73 -4.01 -14.04
C LYS A 540 -18.93 -5.48 -14.37
N GLU A 541 -17.98 -6.32 -13.96
CA GLU A 541 -18.16 -7.76 -14.07
C GLU A 541 -19.36 -8.21 -13.20
N GLY A 542 -20.43 -8.69 -13.84
CA GLY A 542 -21.60 -9.23 -13.15
C GLY A 542 -22.59 -8.22 -12.55
N CYS A 543 -22.38 -6.91 -12.67
CA CYS A 543 -23.34 -5.89 -12.22
C CYS A 543 -23.21 -4.55 -12.95
N THR A 544 -24.13 -3.62 -12.71
CA THR A 544 -24.00 -2.22 -13.17
C THR A 544 -23.97 -1.28 -11.97
N VAL A 545 -22.94 -0.44 -11.91
CA VAL A 545 -22.89 0.67 -10.95
C VAL A 545 -23.62 1.85 -11.57
N THR A 546 -24.66 2.34 -10.90
CA THR A 546 -25.48 3.44 -11.40
C THR A 546 -25.35 4.65 -10.49
N VAL A 547 -25.06 5.80 -11.08
CA VAL A 547 -25.09 7.10 -10.42
C VAL A 547 -26.33 7.86 -10.89
N GLN A 548 -27.19 8.22 -9.95
CA GLN A 548 -28.35 9.06 -10.18
C GLN A 548 -28.16 10.40 -9.49
N THR A 549 -28.38 11.50 -10.20
CA THR A 549 -28.39 12.84 -9.62
C THR A 549 -29.68 13.60 -9.92
N GLU A 550 -30.03 14.55 -9.06
CA GLU A 550 -31.11 15.53 -9.29
C GLU A 550 -30.58 16.80 -9.98
N ASN A 551 -29.25 16.97 -10.02
CA ASN A 551 -28.56 18.16 -10.46
C ASN A 551 -28.04 18.03 -11.90
N GLU A 552 -27.67 19.16 -12.50
CA GLU A 552 -26.97 19.14 -13.78
C GLU A 552 -25.62 18.44 -13.62
N THR A 553 -25.33 17.52 -14.55
CA THR A 553 -24.03 16.88 -14.65
C THR A 553 -23.53 16.95 -16.09
N GLY A 554 -22.26 17.30 -16.25
CA GLY A 554 -21.58 17.23 -17.54
C GLY A 554 -21.36 15.78 -17.96
N LYS A 555 -20.85 15.59 -19.18
CA LYS A 555 -20.40 14.25 -19.61
C LYS A 555 -19.28 13.76 -18.70
N PRO A 556 -19.31 12.49 -18.22
CA PRO A 556 -18.19 11.91 -17.50
C PRO A 556 -16.89 12.00 -18.31
N GLU A 557 -15.82 12.43 -17.65
CA GLU A 557 -14.48 12.59 -18.23
C GLU A 557 -13.59 11.40 -17.83
N PRO A 558 -12.78 10.83 -18.74
CA PRO A 558 -11.86 9.77 -18.38
C PRO A 558 -10.74 10.33 -17.48
N VAL A 559 -10.51 9.66 -16.36
CA VAL A 559 -9.38 9.93 -15.46
C VAL A 559 -8.73 8.62 -15.02
N PHE A 560 -7.49 8.71 -14.58
CA PHE A 560 -6.70 7.61 -14.04
C PHE A 560 -5.81 8.12 -12.91
N PHE A 561 -5.44 7.25 -11.97
CA PHE A 561 -4.48 7.62 -10.94
C PHE A 561 -3.50 6.51 -10.62
N LEU A 562 -2.20 6.85 -10.61
CA LEU A 562 -1.12 5.91 -10.34
C LEU A 562 -1.18 5.34 -8.91
N ALA A 563 -1.66 6.09 -7.93
CA ALA A 563 -1.88 5.54 -6.59
C ALA A 563 -3.24 4.83 -6.54
N GLY A 564 -3.24 3.57 -6.10
CA GLY A 564 -4.37 2.64 -6.26
C GLY A 564 -4.43 1.99 -7.64
N GLY A 565 -4.20 2.74 -8.73
CA GLY A 565 -4.03 2.21 -10.08
C GLY A 565 -5.32 1.89 -10.82
N PHE A 566 -6.28 2.81 -10.76
CA PHE A 566 -7.61 2.65 -11.34
C PHE A 566 -7.86 3.64 -12.48
N GLU A 567 -8.53 3.15 -13.52
CA GLU A 567 -9.29 4.01 -14.42
C GLU A 567 -10.62 4.36 -13.77
N ALA A 568 -11.05 5.60 -13.94
CA ALA A 568 -12.34 6.07 -13.48
C ALA A 568 -12.95 7.08 -14.47
N TRP A 569 -14.23 7.31 -14.28
CA TRP A 569 -14.99 8.35 -14.95
C TRP A 569 -15.30 9.44 -13.94
N LYS A 570 -14.79 10.64 -14.17
CA LYS A 570 -15.02 11.82 -13.32
C LYS A 570 -16.33 12.48 -13.70
N LEU A 571 -17.30 12.43 -12.80
CA LEU A 571 -18.54 13.19 -12.89
C LEU A 571 -18.36 14.55 -12.21
N ASN A 572 -18.88 15.59 -12.86
CA ASN A 572 -18.98 16.94 -12.29
C ASN A 572 -20.48 17.21 -12.03
N VAL A 573 -20.87 17.31 -10.76
CA VAL A 573 -22.25 17.59 -10.35
C VAL A 573 -22.33 19.04 -9.88
N ILE A 574 -23.16 19.83 -10.55
CA ILE A 574 -23.28 21.27 -10.34
C ILE A 574 -24.39 21.53 -9.31
N PRO A 575 -24.08 22.15 -8.16
CA PRO A 575 -25.10 22.53 -7.19
C PRO A 575 -26.13 23.48 -7.79
N ASP A 576 -27.35 23.47 -7.25
CA ASP A 576 -28.39 24.43 -7.65
C ASP A 576 -28.07 25.87 -7.17
N GLU A 577 -28.95 26.82 -7.47
CA GLU A 577 -28.78 28.23 -7.07
C GLU A 577 -28.70 28.43 -5.55
N GLN A 578 -29.15 27.46 -4.74
CA GLN A 578 -29.07 27.45 -3.29
C GLN A 578 -27.84 26.68 -2.77
N GLY A 579 -26.95 26.24 -3.67
CA GLY A 579 -25.76 25.47 -3.35
C GLY A 579 -26.05 24.01 -3.01
N PHE A 580 -27.25 23.50 -3.28
CA PHE A 580 -27.65 22.14 -2.93
C PHE A 580 -27.38 21.14 -4.06
N PHE A 581 -26.97 19.92 -3.68
CA PHE A 581 -26.84 18.80 -4.60
C PHE A 581 -27.18 17.47 -3.96
N ARG A 582 -27.59 16.50 -4.79
CA ARG A 582 -27.87 15.14 -4.35
C ARG A 582 -27.46 14.10 -5.39
N VAL A 583 -26.82 13.03 -4.91
CA VAL A 583 -26.40 11.89 -5.71
C VAL A 583 -26.67 10.58 -4.97
N VAL A 584 -27.12 9.56 -5.72
CA VAL A 584 -27.31 8.19 -5.24
C VAL A 584 -26.51 7.24 -6.12
N ILE A 585 -25.72 6.36 -5.50
CA ILE A 585 -24.92 5.31 -6.13
C ILE A 585 -25.50 3.95 -5.72
N LYS A 586 -25.76 3.10 -6.72
CA LYS A 586 -26.24 1.72 -6.54
C LYS A 586 -25.38 0.74 -7.32
N ALA A 587 -25.34 -0.51 -6.87
CA ALA A 587 -24.75 -1.62 -7.60
C ALA A 587 -25.84 -2.68 -7.87
N GLU A 588 -26.43 -2.59 -9.06
CA GLU A 588 -27.62 -3.36 -9.49
C GLU A 588 -27.20 -4.70 -10.11
#